data_AF-A0A7X7QE42-F1
#
_entry.id   AF-A0A7X7QE42-F1
#
_cell.length_a   1.000
_cell.length_b   1.000
_cell.length_c   1.000
_cell.angle_alpha   90.00
_cell.angle_beta   90.00
_cell.angle_gamma   90.00
#
_symmetry.space_group_name_H-M   'P 1'
#
loop_
_entity.id
_entity.type
_entity.pdbx_description
1 polymer ?
#
loop_
_entity_poly.entity_id
_entity_poly.type
_entity_poly.pdbx_seq_one_letter_code
_entity_poly.pdbx_strand_id
1 'polypeptide(L)'
;GERVVAAEVARDTLAVLAASGLYESSGRWLFEIGLPGKSGVSGGIVTVAPGKVGIGTYAPRLDAAGNSVRGQVATAYLSRALGLNVFASAPHAPQEGSRSRAAH
;
A
#
# COMPACT_ATOMS: atom_id res chain seq x y z
N GLY A 1 -17.21 7.78 9.38
CA GLY A 1 -17.33 6.33 9.11
C GLY A 1 -17.43 5.60 10.43
N GLU A 2 -18.03 4.41 10.43
CA GLU A 2 -18.06 3.50 11.59
C GLU A 2 -16.72 2.78 11.72
N ARG A 3 -16.28 2.53 12.96
CA ARG A 3 -15.05 1.76 13.24
C ARG A 3 -15.39 0.27 13.25
N VAL A 4 -14.90 -0.45 12.26
CA VAL A 4 -15.11 -1.91 12.14
C VAL A 4 -13.99 -2.77 12.75
N VAL A 5 -12.79 -2.19 12.94
CA VAL A 5 -11.64 -2.85 13.56
C VAL A 5 -10.86 -1.87 14.44
N ALA A 6 -10.18 -2.37 15.47
CA ALA A 6 -9.26 -1.58 16.28
C ALA A 6 -8.03 -1.14 15.46
N ALA A 7 -7.43 -0.01 15.82
CA ALA A 7 -6.32 0.56 15.05
C ALA A 7 -5.07 -0.34 15.11
N GLU A 8 -4.86 -0.99 16.25
CA GLU A 8 -3.78 -1.92 16.51
C GLU A 8 -3.93 -3.17 15.65
N VAL A 9 -5.15 -3.72 15.58
CA VAL A 9 -5.47 -4.88 14.73
C VAL A 9 -5.24 -4.55 13.25
N ALA A 10 -5.65 -3.36 12.80
CA ALA A 10 -5.41 -2.93 11.43
C ALA A 10 -3.90 -2.79 11.14
N ARG A 11 -3.14 -2.14 12.03
CA ARG A 11 -1.68 -2.02 11.92
C ARG A 11 -1.00 -3.39 11.84
N ASP A 12 -1.35 -4.30 12.73
CA ASP A 12 -0.74 -5.63 12.81
C ASP A 12 -1.08 -6.47 11.59
N THR A 13 -2.33 -6.37 11.09
CA THR A 13 -2.73 -7.00 9.83
C THR A 13 -1.89 -6.47 8.66
N LEU A 14 -1.71 -5.15 8.56
CA LEU A 14 -0.90 -4.56 7.49
C LEU A 14 0.57 -4.97 7.57
N ALA A 15 1.12 -5.13 8.78
CA ALA A 15 2.48 -5.65 8.98
C ALA A 15 2.62 -7.10 8.47
N VAL A 16 1.65 -7.96 8.80
CA VAL A 16 1.63 -9.35 8.30
C VAL A 16 1.49 -9.37 6.77
N LEU A 17 0.58 -8.58 6.20
CA LEU A 17 0.40 -8.50 4.75
C LEU A 17 1.68 -8.03 4.03
N ALA A 18 2.41 -7.09 4.61
CA ALA A 18 3.69 -6.63 4.07
C ALA A 18 4.74 -7.75 4.06
N ALA A 19 4.79 -8.57 5.10
CA ALA A 19 5.79 -9.62 5.25
C ALA A 19 5.48 -10.90 4.45
N SER A 20 4.21 -11.30 4.34
CA SER A 20 3.85 -12.65 3.86
C SER A 20 2.63 -12.74 2.95
N GLY A 21 2.06 -11.61 2.52
CA GLY A 21 0.77 -11.62 1.84
C GLY A 21 0.75 -12.12 0.38
N LEU A 22 1.92 -12.17 -0.28
CA LEU A 22 2.10 -12.58 -1.68
C LEU A 22 2.94 -13.87 -1.81
N TYR A 23 2.79 -14.80 -0.87
CA TYR A 23 3.54 -16.08 -0.85
C TYR A 23 5.05 -15.82 -0.78
N GLU A 24 5.87 -16.62 -1.46
CA GLU A 24 7.32 -16.45 -1.56
C GLU A 24 7.74 -15.12 -2.24
N SER A 25 6.82 -14.44 -2.94
CA SER A 25 7.10 -13.18 -3.62
C SER A 25 6.92 -11.93 -2.75
N SER A 26 6.51 -12.07 -1.47
CA SER A 26 6.18 -10.94 -0.58
C SER A 26 7.31 -9.92 -0.42
N GLY A 27 8.56 -10.40 -0.26
CA GLY A 27 9.72 -9.49 -0.17
C GLY A 27 9.96 -8.69 -1.46
N ARG A 28 9.87 -9.35 -2.62
CA ARG A 28 10.00 -8.70 -3.93
C ARG A 28 8.87 -7.71 -4.17
N TRP A 29 7.63 -8.10 -3.86
CA TRP A 29 6.46 -7.24 -3.96
C TRP A 29 6.65 -5.96 -3.14
N LEU A 30 7.06 -6.08 -1.89
CA LEU A 30 7.27 -4.93 -1.01
C LEU A 30 8.41 -4.03 -1.51
N PHE A 31 9.46 -4.60 -2.09
CA PHE A 31 10.55 -3.84 -2.71
C PHE A 31 10.11 -3.07 -3.96
N GLU A 32 9.37 -3.70 -4.87
CA GLU A 32 9.01 -3.10 -6.17
C GLU A 32 7.79 -2.18 -6.11
N ILE A 33 6.80 -2.50 -5.26
CA ILE A 33 5.50 -1.82 -5.18
C ILE A 33 5.38 -0.98 -3.90
N GLY A 34 5.98 -1.44 -2.79
CA GLY A 34 6.00 -0.69 -1.53
C GLY A 34 4.66 -0.60 -0.82
N LEU A 35 3.79 -1.60 -0.97
CA LEU A 35 2.47 -1.62 -0.33
C LEU A 35 2.22 -2.98 0.34
N PRO A 36 1.68 -3.02 1.57
CA PRO A 36 1.05 -4.22 2.11
C PRO A 36 -0.03 -4.75 1.15
N GLY A 37 -0.05 -6.06 0.92
CA GLY A 37 -1.09 -6.65 0.07
C GLY A 37 -1.31 -8.14 0.32
N LYS A 38 -2.41 -8.67 -0.22
CA LYS A 38 -2.76 -10.09 -0.22
C LYS A 38 -3.15 -10.52 -1.62
N SER A 39 -2.61 -11.65 -2.09
CA SER A 39 -3.04 -12.32 -3.32
C SER A 39 -3.91 -13.54 -3.01
N GLY A 40 -4.81 -13.88 -3.93
CA GLY A 40 -5.59 -15.11 -3.90
C GLY A 40 -5.54 -15.82 -5.26
N VAL A 41 -5.60 -17.15 -5.22
CA VAL A 41 -5.55 -18.04 -6.41
C VAL A 41 -6.69 -17.84 -7.41
N SER A 42 -7.75 -17.09 -7.04
CA SER A 42 -8.77 -16.64 -7.97
C SER A 42 -8.27 -15.56 -8.95
N GLY A 43 -7.08 -15.00 -8.71
CA GLY A 43 -6.53 -13.87 -9.46
C GLY A 43 -6.86 -12.52 -8.85
N GLY A 44 -7.38 -12.48 -7.63
CA GLY A 44 -7.62 -11.25 -6.87
C GLY A 44 -6.37 -10.79 -6.10
N ILE A 45 -6.11 -9.49 -6.07
CA ILE A 45 -5.11 -8.87 -5.20
C ILE A 45 -5.74 -7.68 -4.48
N VAL A 46 -5.55 -7.60 -3.15
CA VAL A 46 -5.95 -6.45 -2.33
C VAL A 46 -4.70 -5.82 -1.74
N THR A 47 -4.57 -4.49 -1.81
CA THR A 47 -3.40 -3.75 -1.32
C THR A 47 -3.85 -2.49 -0.61
N VAL A 48 -3.07 -2.03 0.37
CA VAL A 48 -3.44 -0.85 1.17
C VAL A 48 -2.27 0.10 1.27
N ALA A 49 -2.51 1.37 0.94
CA ALA A 49 -1.64 2.48 1.29
C ALA A 49 -2.21 3.13 2.56
N PRO A 50 -1.61 2.90 3.74
CA PRO A 50 -2.17 3.35 5.01
C PRO A 50 -2.46 4.86 5.01
N GLY A 51 -3.67 5.24 5.42
CA GLY A 51 -4.11 6.64 5.46
C GLY A 51 -4.38 7.28 4.09
N LYS A 52 -4.20 6.56 2.98
CA LYS A 52 -4.39 7.08 1.62
C LYS A 52 -5.52 6.35 0.88
N VAL A 53 -5.34 5.06 0.58
CA VAL A 53 -6.27 4.31 -0.30
C VAL A 53 -6.15 2.80 -0.11
N GLY A 54 -7.25 2.07 -0.32
CA GLY A 54 -7.26 0.62 -0.54
C GLY A 54 -7.51 0.31 -2.01
N ILE A 55 -6.78 -0.65 -2.57
CA ILE A 55 -6.85 -1.05 -3.99
C ILE A 55 -7.20 -2.53 -4.09
N GLY A 56 -8.16 -2.85 -4.95
CA GLY A 56 -8.48 -4.23 -5.34
C GLY A 56 -8.28 -4.40 -6.85
N THR A 57 -7.53 -5.43 -7.26
CA THR A 57 -7.40 -5.82 -8.67
C THR A 57 -7.85 -7.26 -8.87
N TYR A 58 -8.33 -7.56 -10.07
CA TYR A 58 -8.76 -8.91 -10.43
C TYR A 58 -8.36 -9.23 -11.86
N ALA A 59 -7.64 -10.34 -12.03
CA ALA A 59 -7.40 -10.95 -13.33
C ALA A 59 -7.05 -12.44 -13.16
N PRO A 60 -7.81 -13.37 -13.79
CA PRO A 60 -7.69 -14.81 -13.54
C PRO A 60 -6.32 -15.42 -13.83
N ARG A 61 -5.57 -14.89 -14.80
CA ARG A 61 -4.29 -15.46 -15.22
C ARG A 61 -3.23 -15.22 -14.15
N LEU A 62 -2.68 -16.31 -13.61
CA LEU A 62 -1.63 -16.30 -12.60
C LEU A 62 -0.24 -16.50 -13.21
N ASP A 63 0.79 -16.05 -12.49
CA ASP A 63 2.18 -16.45 -12.69
C ASP A 63 2.49 -17.79 -11.99
N ALA A 64 3.75 -18.21 -12.04
CA ALA A 64 4.21 -19.45 -11.41
C ALA A 64 4.11 -19.44 -9.88
N ALA A 65 4.07 -18.27 -9.24
CA ALA A 65 3.93 -18.09 -7.80
C ALA A 65 2.45 -18.01 -7.36
N GLY A 66 1.51 -18.15 -8.30
CA GLY A 66 0.07 -18.08 -8.03
C GLY A 66 -0.47 -16.65 -7.89
N ASN A 67 0.28 -15.63 -8.32
CA ASN A 67 -0.15 -14.24 -8.26
C ASN A 67 -0.70 -13.77 -9.61
N SER A 68 -1.74 -12.92 -9.59
CA SER A 68 -2.31 -12.36 -10.81
C SER A 68 -1.29 -11.55 -11.60
N VAL A 69 -1.01 -11.92 -12.85
CA VAL A 69 -0.02 -11.22 -13.70
C VAL A 69 -0.43 -9.78 -13.93
N ARG A 70 -1.69 -9.56 -14.36
CA ARG A 70 -2.20 -8.19 -14.62
C ARG A 70 -2.49 -7.42 -13.35
N GLY A 71 -2.88 -8.12 -12.27
CA GLY A 71 -3.09 -7.48 -10.97
C GLY A 71 -1.80 -6.83 -10.44
N GLN A 72 -0.67 -7.55 -10.54
CA GLN A 72 0.64 -7.02 -10.18
C GLN A 72 1.02 -5.77 -10.99
N VAL A 73 0.87 -5.82 -12.31
CA VAL A 73 1.19 -4.70 -13.21
C VAL A 73 0.32 -3.47 -12.90
N ALA A 74 -0.99 -3.67 -12.73
CA ALA A 74 -1.92 -2.59 -12.42
C ALA A 74 -1.60 -1.93 -11.08
N THR A 75 -1.35 -2.71 -10.03
CA THR A 75 -0.99 -2.17 -8.72
C THR A 75 0.36 -1.43 -8.78
N ALA A 76 1.36 -1.97 -9.46
CA ALA A 76 2.66 -1.32 -9.60
C ALA A 76 2.54 0.05 -10.29
N TYR A 77 1.73 0.12 -11.35
CA TYR A 77 1.42 1.38 -12.03
C TYR A 77 0.75 2.38 -11.09
N LEU A 78 -0.31 1.97 -10.38
CA LEU A 78 -1.04 2.84 -9.45
C LEU A 78 -0.15 3.34 -8.31
N SER A 79 0.67 2.47 -7.72
CA SER A 79 1.58 2.84 -6.64
C SER A 79 2.53 3.96 -7.06
N ARG A 80 3.10 3.85 -8.27
CA ARG A 80 4.02 4.86 -8.84
C ARG A 80 3.30 6.14 -9.23
N ALA A 81 2.20 6.03 -9.97
CA ALA A 81 1.46 7.17 -10.49
C ALA A 81 0.87 8.04 -9.37
N LEU A 82 0.54 7.43 -8.22
CA LEU A 82 -0.13 8.11 -7.11
C LEU A 82 0.77 8.31 -5.88
N GLY A 83 2.05 7.95 -5.93
CA GLY A 83 2.98 8.12 -4.81
C GLY A 83 2.56 7.36 -3.54
N LEU A 84 2.16 6.10 -3.69
CA LEU A 84 1.57 5.31 -2.60
C LEU A 84 2.59 4.50 -1.81
N ASN A 85 3.78 4.26 -2.36
CA ASN A 85 4.83 3.48 -1.73
C ASN A 85 5.11 3.97 -0.29
N VAL A 86 4.98 3.09 0.70
CA VAL A 86 5.12 3.41 2.13
C VAL A 86 6.55 3.82 2.53
N PHE A 87 7.55 3.49 1.69
CA PHE A 87 8.94 3.86 1.89
C PHE A 87 9.33 5.13 1.10
N ALA A 88 8.46 5.62 0.22
CA ALA A 88 8.68 6.89 -0.45
C ALA A 88 8.40 8.03 0.53
N SER A 89 9.48 8.57 1.11
CA SER A 89 9.44 9.73 1.99
C SER A 89 9.94 10.97 1.25
N ALA A 90 9.21 12.08 1.39
CA ALA A 90 9.68 13.39 1.00
C ALA A 90 9.93 14.22 2.28
N PRO A 91 11.04 14.97 2.36
CA PRO A 91 11.27 15.87 3.48
C PRO A 91 10.12 16.86 3.62
N HIS A 92 9.61 17.03 4.84
CA HIS A 92 8.70 18.14 5.13
C HIS A 92 9.54 19.41 5.28
N ALA A 93 9.51 20.30 4.28
CA ALA A 93 10.10 21.63 4.42
C ALA A 93 9.26 22.43 5.44
N PRO A 94 9.86 22.98 6.51
CA PRO A 94 9.16 23.88 7.42
C PRO A 94 8.54 25.03 6.64
N GLN A 95 7.26 25.31 6.88
CA GLN A 95 6.60 26.50 6.33
C GLN A 95 7.22 27.75 6.98
N GLU A 96 8.15 28.42 6.29
CA GLU A 96 8.63 29.75 6.69
C GLU A 96 7.50 30.77 6.54
N GLY A 97 6.75 31.03 7.62
CA GLY A 97 5.78 32.13 7.63
C GLY A 97 4.58 31.97 8.55
N SER A 98 4.79 31.77 9.85
CA SER A 98 3.73 32.01 10.86
C SER A 98 4.28 32.71 12.11
N ARG A 99 5.18 33.67 11.91
CA ARG A 99 5.55 34.66 12.94
C ARG A 99 5.43 36.06 12.37
N SER A 100 4.20 36.59 12.29
CA SER A 100 3.93 38.02 12.51
C SER A 100 2.44 38.27 12.37
N ARG A 101 1.75 38.43 13.52
CA ARG A 101 0.61 39.32 13.77
C ARG A 101 0.06 39.04 15.18
N ALA A 102 0.86 39.42 16.17
CA ALA A 102 0.40 39.62 17.54
C ALA A 102 1.21 40.78 18.14
N ALA A 103 1.09 41.95 17.50
CA ALA A 103 1.43 43.24 18.06
C ALA A 103 0.75 44.28 17.18
N HIS A 104 -0.41 44.76 17.61
CA HIS A 104 -0.89 46.15 17.56
C HIS A 104 -2.32 46.20 18.10
#